data_AF-A0A9X9LFY2-F1
#
_entry.id   AF-A0A9X9LFY2-F1
#
_cell.length_a   1.000
_cell.length_b   1.000
_cell.length_c   1.000
_cell.angle_alpha   90.00
_cell.angle_beta   90.00
_cell.angle_gamma   90.00
#
_symmetry.space_group_name_H-M   'P 1'
#
loop_
_entity.id
_entity.type
_entity.pdbx_description
1 polymer ?
#
loop_
_entity_poly.entity_id
_entity_poly.type
_entity_poly.pdbx_seq_one_letter_code
_entity_poly.pdbx_strand_id
1 'polypeptide(L)' 'MKEMGTPEVRTDTRLNKAVWAKGTRNVPYRMCVRLSRKRNENEDSPNKLYMLVPIYLSPLSKIYRQLLWVRTNCEIKV' A
#
# COMPACT_ATOMS: atom_id res chain seq x y z
N MET A 1 -5.10 -0.89 -8.40
CA MET A 1 -4.41 -0.45 -9.63
C MET A 1 -5.08 0.74 -10.33
N LYS A 2 -6.41 0.92 -10.24
CA LYS A 2 -7.15 2.01 -10.92
C LYS A 2 -6.76 3.44 -10.52
N GLU A 3 -6.37 3.70 -9.27
CA GLU A 3 -6.28 5.09 -8.79
C GLU A 3 -5.03 5.88 -9.22
N MET A 4 -3.90 5.19 -9.48
CA MET A 4 -2.62 5.85 -9.75
C MET A 4 -2.02 5.51 -11.12
N GLY A 5 -2.77 4.81 -11.99
CA GLY A 5 -2.41 4.52 -13.38
C GLY A 5 -1.07 3.82 -13.59
N THR A 6 -0.53 3.20 -12.55
CA THR A 6 0.80 2.57 -12.53
C THR A 6 0.62 1.06 -12.44
N PRO A 7 1.24 0.28 -13.34
CA PRO A 7 1.09 -1.16 -13.36
C PRO A 7 1.87 -1.84 -12.23
N GLU A 8 2.95 -1.22 -11.74
CA GLU A 8 3.79 -1.78 -10.68
C GLU A 8 3.46 -1.20 -9.30
N VAL A 9 3.04 -2.08 -8.39
CA VAL A 9 2.73 -1.77 -6.99
C VAL A 9 3.58 -2.65 -6.09
N ARG A 10 4.35 -2.02 -5.20
CA ARG A 10 5.20 -2.67 -4.20
C ARG A 10 4.58 -2.49 -2.82
N THR A 11 4.34 -3.60 -2.15
CA THR A 11 3.78 -3.63 -0.80
C THR A 11 4.88 -3.79 0.24
N ASP A 12 4.89 -2.93 1.25
CA ASP A 12 5.84 -3.04 2.35
C ASP A 12 5.55 -4.28 3.21
N THR A 13 6.60 -5.00 3.62
CA THR A 13 6.47 -6.21 4.47
C THR A 13 5.79 -5.92 5.81
N ARG A 14 5.91 -4.67 6.31
CA ARG A 14 5.22 -4.20 7.53
C ARG A 14 3.70 -4.12 7.34
N LEU A 15 3.23 -3.73 6.15
CA LEU A 15 1.80 -3.75 5.81
C LEU A 15 1.29 -5.17 5.85
N ASN A 16 2.01 -6.10 5.21
CA ASN A 16 1.63 -7.50 5.18
C ASN A 16 1.50 -8.09 6.60
N LYS A 17 2.51 -7.88 7.46
CA LYS A 17 2.48 -8.35 8.84
C LYS A 17 1.28 -7.81 9.64
N ALA A 18 0.88 -6.57 9.43
CA ALA A 18 -0.27 -5.98 10.11
C ALA A 18 -1.62 -6.49 9.60
N VAL A 19 -1.73 -6.74 8.28
CA VAL A 19 -2.92 -7.37 7.69
C VAL A 19 -3.13 -8.76 8.29
N TRP A 20 -2.05 -9.53 8.45
CA TRP A 20 -2.08 -10.89 8.99
C TRP A 20 -1.94 -10.98 10.52
N ALA A 21 -1.83 -9.85 11.25
CA ALA A 21 -1.58 -9.85 12.69
C ALA A 21 -2.70 -10.55 13.50
N LYS A 22 -3.93 -10.55 12.99
CA LYS A 22 -5.10 -11.20 13.60
C LYS A 22 -5.40 -12.59 13.02
N GLY A 23 -4.53 -13.10 12.14
CA GLY A 23 -4.71 -14.37 11.43
C GLY A 23 -5.68 -14.30 10.23
N THR A 24 -5.73 -15.38 9.46
CA THR A 24 -6.47 -15.47 8.18
C THR A 24 -7.98 -15.31 8.31
N ARG A 25 -8.55 -15.65 9.46
CA ARG A 25 -10.01 -15.58 9.69
C ARG A 25 -10.52 -14.20 10.09
N ASN A 26 -9.64 -13.31 10.56
CA ASN A 26 -10.05 -12.01 11.12
C ASN A 26 -9.30 -10.84 10.48
N VAL A 27 -9.28 -10.83 9.14
CA VAL A 27 -8.67 -9.76 8.35
C VAL A 27 -9.52 -8.47 8.50
N PRO A 28 -8.91 -7.31 8.80
CA PRO A 28 -9.65 -6.08 9.01
C PRO A 28 -10.27 -5.54 7.71
N TYR A 29 -11.60 -5.51 7.59
CA TYR A 29 -12.34 -5.14 6.37
C TYR A 29 -11.85 -3.86 5.63
N ARG A 30 -11.36 -2.85 6.36
CA ARG A 30 -10.78 -1.63 5.79
C ARG A 30 -9.51 -1.27 6.54
N MET A 31 -8.50 -0.86 5.79
CA MET A 31 -7.26 -0.32 6.35
C MET A 31 -6.92 1.02 5.70
N CYS A 32 -6.41 1.93 6.53
CA CYS A 32 -5.85 3.19 6.05
C CYS A 32 -4.45 2.94 5.52
N VAL A 33 -4.23 3.34 4.28
CA VAL A 33 -2.96 3.17 3.61
C VAL A 33 -2.56 4.48 2.96
N ARG A 34 -1.26 4.78 2.97
CA ARG A 34 -0.71 5.89 2.19
C ARG A 34 -0.21 5.34 0.87
N LEU A 35 -0.63 5.95 -0.22
CA LEU A 35 -0.10 5.65 -1.54
C LEU A 35 1.00 6.66 -1.85
N SER A 36 2.22 6.17 -2.08
CA SER A 36 3.34 7.01 -2.48
C SER A 36 3.86 6.58 -3.85
N ARG A 37 3.99 7.52 -4.78
CA ARG A 37 4.58 7.27 -6.10
C ARG A 37 6.05 7.64 -6.05
N LYS A 38 6.93 6.70 -6.38
CA LYS A 38 8.38 6.91 -6.42
C LYS A 38 8.94 6.59 -7.80
N ARG A 39 10.03 7.25 -8.16
CA ARG A 39 10.81 6.92 -9.37
C ARG A 39 11.65 5.68 -9.08
N ASN A 40 11.73 4.80 -10.06
CA ASN A 40 12.64 3.67 -9.99
C ASN A 40 14.05 4.15 -10.33
N GLU A 41 15.04 3.65 -9.58
CA GLU A 41 16.46 3.92 -9.82
C GLU A 41 17.07 2.89 -10.77
N ASN A 42 16.41 1.73 -10.94
CA ASN A 42 16.87 0.69 -11.86
C ASN A 42 16.44 1.00 -13.30
N GLU A 43 17.43 1.21 -14.16
CA GLU A 43 17.24 1.44 -15.61
C GLU A 43 16.65 0.23 -16.35
N ASP A 44 16.84 -1.00 -15.84
CA ASP A 44 16.34 -2.24 -16.46
C ASP A 44 14.83 -2.49 -16.29
N SER A 45 14.12 -1.67 -15.51
CA SER A 45 12.68 -1.87 -15.30
C SER A 45 11.83 -1.23 -16.40
N PRO A 46 10.79 -1.91 -16.92
CA PRO A 46 9.91 -1.34 -17.95
C PRO A 46 9.09 -0.15 -17.44
N ASN A 47 8.94 -0.02 -16.10
CA ASN A 47 8.18 1.04 -15.47
C ASN A 47 9.10 2.03 -14.76
N LYS A 48 9.13 3.27 -15.26
CA LYS A 48 9.89 4.38 -14.64
C LYS A 48 9.41 4.75 -13.23
N LEU A 49 8.17 4.38 -12.90
CA LEU A 49 7.48 4.79 -11.68
C LEU A 49 6.82 3.57 -11.03
N TYR A 50 7.08 3.39 -9.74
CA TYR A 50 6.40 2.37 -8.93
C TYR A 50 5.61 3.02 -7.81
N MET A 51 4.56 2.33 -7.37
CA MET A 51 3.81 2.71 -6.19
C MET A 51 4.33 1.96 -4.99
N LEU A 52 4.75 2.67 -3.97
CA LEU A 52 5.08 2.10 -2.67
C LEU A 52 3.90 2.31 -1.71
N VAL A 53 3.54 1.22 -1.04
CA VAL A 53 2.38 1.15 -0.15
C VAL A 53 2.84 0.91 1.30
N PRO A 54 3.24 1.98 2.03
CA PRO A 54 3.62 1.88 3.43
C PRO A 54 2.43 1.84 4.37
N ILE A 55 2.62 1.13 5.49
CA ILE A 55 1.71 1.21 6.62
C ILE A 55 1.87 2.54 7.34
N TYR A 56 0.76 3.14 7.77
CA TYR A 56 0.78 4.25 8.73
C TYR A 56 -0.05 3.86 9.95
N LEU A 57 0.61 3.71 11.09
CA LEU A 57 -0.02 3.81 12.41
C LEU A 57 -0.14 5.30 12.68
N SER A 58 -1.36 5.83 12.66
CA SER A 58 -1.66 7.26 12.69
C SER A 58 -0.87 8.05 13.75
N PRO A 59 0.00 9.00 13.38
CA PRO A 59 0.22 10.18 14.21
C PRO A 59 -0.89 11.19 13.89
N LEU A 60 -1.47 11.78 14.93
CA LEU A 60 -2.60 12.72 14.93
C LEU A 60 -2.37 14.06 14.17
N SER A 61 -1.42 14.13 13.23
CA SER A 61 -1.00 15.37 12.60
C SER A 61 -1.16 15.34 11.07
N LYS A 62 -2.08 16.17 10.56
CA LYS A 62 -2.06 16.96 9.30
C LYS A 62 -1.35 16.41 8.02
N ILE A 63 -1.19 15.10 7.84
CA ILE A 63 -0.58 14.47 6.64
C ILE A 63 -1.64 13.65 5.86
N TYR A 64 -2.92 14.01 5.98
CA TYR A 64 -4.05 13.24 5.42
C TYR A 64 -4.31 13.45 3.93
N ARG A 65 -3.52 14.26 3.22
CA ARG A 65 -3.79 14.58 1.80
C ARG A 65 -3.68 13.37 0.85
N GLN A 66 -3.08 12.25 1.28
CA GLN A 66 -2.91 11.03 0.47
C GLN A 66 -3.32 9.76 1.23
N LEU A 67 -4.08 9.88 2.32
CA LEU A 67 -4.60 8.73 3.05
C LEU A 67 -5.89 8.27 2.39
N LEU A 68 -5.91 6.99 1.98
CA LEU A 68 -7.07 6.37 1.37
C LEU A 68 -7.47 5.13 2.16
N TRP A 69 -8.79 4.96 2.34
CA TRP A 69 -9.36 3.72 2.84
C TRP A 69 -9.35 2.67 1.74
N VAL A 70 -8.50 1.65 1.87
CA VAL A 70 -8.48 0.52 0.95
C VAL A 70 -9.23 -0.64 1.59
N ARG A 71 -10.15 -1.25 0.85
CA ARG A 71 -10.75 -2.53 1.25
C ARG A 71 -9.66 -3.59 1.21
N THR A 72 -9.48 -4.32 2.30
CA THR A 72 -8.62 -5.51 2.32
C THR A 72 -9.38 -6.65 1.64
N ASN A 73 -9.58 -6.58 0.32
CA ASN A 73 -9.84 -7.81 -0.40
C ASN A 73 -8.56 -8.64 -0.30
N CYS A 74 -8.67 -9.93 0.04
CA CYS A 74 -7.53 -10.86 0.03
C CYS A 74 -6.79 -10.92 -1.32
N GLU A 75 -7.27 -10.20 -2.34
CA GLU A 75 -6.65 -9.92 -3.63
C GLU A 75 -5.53 -8.86 -3.59
N ILE A 76 -5.11 -8.38 -2.41
CA ILE A 76 -3.76 -7.82 -2.28
C ILE A 76 -2.81 -8.98 -2.54
N LYS A 77 -2.58 -9.30 -3.82
CA LYS A 77 -1.56 -10.24 -4.29
C LYS A 77 -0.23 -9.69 -3.76
N VAL A 78 0.24 -10.31 -2.67
CA VAL A 78 1.64 -10.30 -2.25
C VAL A 78 2.48 -10.91 -3.35
#